data_AF-A0A2V8PXZ5-F1
#
_entry.id   AF-A0A2V8PXZ5-F1
#
_cell.length_a   1.000
_cell.length_b   1.000
_cell.length_c   1.000
_cell.angle_alpha   90.00
_cell.angle_beta   90.00
_cell.angle_gamma   90.00
#
_symmetry.space_group_name_H-M   'P 1'
#
loop_
_entity.id
_entity.type
_entity.pdbx_description
1 polymer ?
#
loop_
_entity_poly.entity_id
_entity_poly.type
_entity_poly.pdbx_seq_one_letter_code
_entity_poly.pdbx_strand_id
1 'polypeptide(L)'
;MERELLRVTTKTNHPRYPDLTGKLLVSASFLLAALLVYFVLAQQFPLSGDDYSYLYQAKLFASDKLYAEDPLYDRDLPFYDCLATYCFRDDQRHRFSQYPPGWPALLAVGVNLGAPSG
;
A
#
# COMPACT_ATOMS: atom_id res chain seq x y z
N MET A 1 40.88 -47.97 34.08
CA MET A 1 39.71 -47.89 33.20
C MET A 1 38.65 -46.96 33.83
N GLU A 2 39.04 -45.74 34.26
CA GLU A 2 38.14 -44.80 34.96
C GLU A 2 38.28 -43.33 34.51
N ARG A 3 39.13 -43.05 33.51
CA ARG A 3 39.39 -41.67 33.05
C ARG A 3 38.52 -41.23 31.85
N GLU A 4 37.59 -42.05 31.40
CA GLU A 4 36.68 -41.69 30.28
C GLU A 4 35.28 -41.22 30.74
N LEU A 5 34.88 -41.47 31.99
CA LEU A 5 33.51 -41.15 32.44
C LEU A 5 33.27 -39.69 32.84
N LEU A 6 34.31 -38.85 32.90
CA LEU A 6 34.19 -37.43 33.26
C LEU A 6 34.05 -36.48 32.06
N ARG A 7 34.00 -37.00 30.83
CA ARG A 7 33.82 -36.20 29.61
C ARG A 7 32.36 -36.15 29.15
N VAL A 8 31.41 -36.37 30.06
CA VAL A 8 30.00 -35.98 29.88
C VAL A 8 29.85 -34.58 30.47
N THR A 9 30.57 -33.61 29.93
CA THR A 9 30.30 -32.21 30.20
C THR A 9 29.00 -31.84 29.51
N THR A 10 27.97 -31.79 30.32
CA THR A 10 26.68 -31.13 30.11
C THR A 10 26.84 -29.86 29.27
N LYS A 11 26.64 -29.98 27.96
CA LYS A 11 26.43 -28.81 27.09
C LYS A 11 25.02 -28.33 27.38
N THR A 12 24.84 -27.60 28.48
CA THR A 12 23.56 -26.97 28.83
C THR A 12 23.19 -26.01 27.72
N ASN A 13 22.21 -26.40 26.92
CA ASN A 13 21.67 -25.63 25.81
C ASN A 13 20.77 -24.53 26.38
N HIS A 14 21.39 -23.49 26.96
CA HIS A 14 20.65 -22.34 27.43
C HIS A 14 20.12 -21.56 26.22
N PRO A 15 18.83 -21.20 26.18
CA PRO A 15 18.31 -20.34 25.12
C PRO A 15 19.10 -19.02 25.16
N ARG A 16 19.83 -18.74 24.08
CA ARG A 16 20.57 -17.48 23.92
C ARG A 16 19.56 -16.40 23.58
N TYR A 17 19.09 -15.67 24.59
CA TYR A 17 18.34 -14.44 24.36
C TYR A 17 19.22 -13.45 23.56
N PRO A 18 18.65 -12.72 22.60
CA PRO A 18 19.41 -11.70 21.90
C PRO A 18 19.94 -10.67 22.90
N ASP A 19 21.22 -10.36 22.78
CA ASP A 19 21.84 -9.28 23.53
C ASP A 19 21.23 -7.94 23.12
N LEU A 20 21.47 -6.89 23.92
CA LEU A 20 20.96 -5.55 23.63
C LEU A 20 21.35 -5.09 22.22
N THR A 21 22.58 -5.42 21.80
CA THR A 21 23.09 -5.16 20.44
C THR A 21 22.22 -5.81 19.37
N GLY A 22 21.91 -7.11 19.50
CA GLY A 22 21.04 -7.82 18.58
C GLY A 22 19.63 -7.21 18.53
N LYS A 23 19.05 -6.84 19.67
CA LYS A 23 17.74 -6.16 19.73
C LYS A 23 17.77 -4.80 19.01
N LEU A 24 18.83 -4.02 19.22
CA LEU A 24 19.02 -2.72 18.57
C LEU A 24 19.20 -2.87 17.06
N LEU A 25 19.99 -3.83 16.61
CA LEU A 25 20.20 -4.09 15.17
C LEU A 25 18.91 -4.50 14.47
N VAL A 26 18.12 -5.40 15.07
CA VAL A 26 16.81 -5.80 14.52
C VAL A 26 15.82 -4.64 14.50
N SER A 27 15.81 -3.82 15.56
CA SER A 27 14.92 -2.65 15.62
C SER A 27 15.33 -1.59 14.59
N ALA A 28 16.64 -1.34 14.45
CA ALA A 28 17.17 -0.39 13.48
C ALA A 28 16.94 -0.85 12.04
N SER A 29 17.06 -2.15 11.75
CA SER A 29 16.78 -2.67 10.41
C SER A 29 15.30 -2.55 10.04
N PHE A 30 14.39 -2.84 10.98
CA PHE A 30 12.96 -2.61 10.77
C PHE A 30 12.64 -1.14 10.56
N LEU A 31 13.21 -0.25 11.37
CA LEU A 31 13.01 1.19 11.23
C LEU A 31 13.52 1.69 9.88
N LEU A 32 14.72 1.26 9.46
CA LEU A 32 15.28 1.63 8.17
C LEU A 32 14.39 1.16 7.02
N ALA A 33 13.89 -0.08 7.07
CA ALA A 33 12.97 -0.61 6.07
C ALA A 33 11.66 0.20 6.02
N ALA A 34 11.08 0.54 7.18
CA ALA A 34 9.87 1.35 7.25
C ALA A 34 10.08 2.76 6.68
N LEU A 35 11.20 3.41 7.00
CA LEU A 35 11.54 4.72 6.46
C LEU A 35 11.74 4.65 4.94
N LEU A 36 12.40 3.61 4.43
CA LEU A 36 12.57 3.41 2.99
C LEU A 36 11.21 3.26 2.30
N VAL A 37 10.33 2.40 2.82
CA VAL A 37 8.98 2.24 2.27
C VAL A 37 8.22 3.57 2.31
N TYR A 38 8.30 4.32 3.40
CA TYR A 38 7.61 5.60 3.51
C TYR A 38 8.10 6.63 2.49
N PHE A 39 9.41 6.88 2.43
CA PHE A 39 9.96 7.95 1.60
C PHE A 39 10.06 7.58 0.11
N VAL A 40 10.12 6.30 -0.22
CA VAL A 40 10.23 5.84 -1.62
C VAL A 40 8.87 5.47 -2.21
N LEU A 41 7.98 4.84 -1.44
CA LEU A 41 6.72 4.31 -1.95
C LEU A 41 5.52 5.14 -1.46
N ALA A 42 5.36 5.32 -0.15
CA ALA A 42 4.15 5.90 0.42
C ALA A 42 3.94 7.40 0.07
N GLN A 43 5.03 8.09 -0.26
CA GLN A 43 5.01 9.51 -0.68
C GLN A 43 4.79 9.70 -2.18
N GLN A 44 4.77 8.61 -2.97
CA GLN A 44 4.62 8.67 -4.43
C GLN A 44 3.38 7.94 -4.93
N PHE A 45 2.85 7.03 -4.11
CA PHE A 45 1.74 6.17 -4.46
C PHE A 45 0.69 6.14 -3.34
N PRO A 46 -0.60 6.22 -3.71
CA PRO A 46 -1.68 5.98 -2.77
C PRO A 46 -1.54 4.61 -2.09
N LEU A 47 -1.73 4.59 -0.78
CA LEU A 47 -1.48 3.40 0.05
C LEU A 47 -2.64 2.40 0.01
N SER A 48 -3.84 2.86 -0.34
CA SER A 48 -5.05 2.04 -0.39
C SER A 48 -5.80 2.20 -1.71
N GLY A 49 -6.60 1.18 -2.05
CA GLY A 49 -7.52 1.26 -3.19
C GLY A 49 -8.51 2.42 -3.07
N ASP A 50 -8.87 2.77 -1.83
CA ASP A 50 -9.76 3.89 -1.52
C ASP A 50 -9.10 5.22 -1.88
N ASP A 51 -7.83 5.41 -1.49
CA ASP A 51 -7.05 6.60 -1.85
C ASP A 51 -6.93 6.75 -3.38
N TYR A 52 -6.70 5.65 -4.10
CA TYR A 52 -6.72 5.64 -5.56
C TYR A 52 -8.06 6.13 -6.11
N SER A 53 -9.17 5.63 -5.56
CA SER A 53 -10.51 6.02 -6.02
C SER A 53 -10.83 7.48 -5.73
N TYR A 54 -10.39 8.01 -4.59
CA TYR A 54 -10.59 9.41 -4.22
C TYR A 54 -9.80 10.34 -5.14
N LEU A 55 -8.52 10.04 -5.36
CA LEU A 55 -7.65 10.83 -6.23
C LEU A 55 -8.08 10.73 -7.70
N TYR A 56 -8.54 9.56 -8.15
CA TYR A 56 -9.11 9.39 -9.47
C TYR A 56 -10.33 10.30 -9.69
N GLN A 57 -11.30 10.27 -8.77
CA GLN A 57 -12.49 11.10 -8.86
C GLN A 57 -12.17 12.59 -8.72
N ALA A 58 -11.19 12.95 -7.87
CA ALA A 58 -10.70 14.32 -7.73
C ALA A 58 -10.10 14.85 -9.03
N LYS A 59 -9.31 14.02 -9.75
CA LYS A 59 -8.74 14.37 -11.07
C LYS A 59 -9.83 14.54 -12.13
N LEU A 60 -10.89 13.74 -12.09
CA LEU A 60 -12.05 13.94 -12.96
C LEU A 60 -12.73 15.27 -12.68
N PHE A 61 -13.05 15.57 -11.42
CA PHE A 61 -13.66 16.84 -11.02
C PHE A 61 -12.78 18.06 -11.35
N ALA A 62 -11.47 17.96 -11.14
CA ALA A 62 -10.50 18.97 -11.55
C ALA A 62 -10.48 19.21 -13.07
N SER A 63 -10.90 18.23 -13.85
CA SER A 63 -11.03 18.29 -15.32
C SER A 63 -12.46 18.58 -15.79
N ASP A 64 -13.34 19.06 -14.91
CA ASP A 64 -14.76 19.33 -15.19
C ASP A 64 -15.56 18.08 -15.65
N LYS A 65 -15.11 16.88 -15.27
CA LYS A 65 -15.77 15.61 -15.59
C LYS A 65 -16.34 14.94 -14.34
N LEU A 66 -17.52 14.35 -14.46
CA LEU A 66 -18.14 13.56 -13.38
C LEU A 66 -17.72 12.08 -13.39
N TYR A 67 -17.37 11.57 -14.56
CA TYR A 67 -16.98 10.18 -14.80
C TYR A 67 -16.01 10.12 -15.98
N ALA A 68 -15.27 9.02 -16.10
CA ALA A 68 -14.52 8.73 -17.31
C ALA A 68 -15.36 7.89 -18.26
N GLU A 69 -15.26 8.18 -19.54
CA GLU A 69 -15.73 7.33 -20.62
C GLU A 69 -14.50 6.64 -21.21
N ASP A 70 -14.37 5.34 -21.00
CA ASP A 70 -13.28 4.56 -21.59
C ASP A 70 -13.82 3.19 -22.05
N PRO A 71 -13.66 2.84 -23.34
CA PRO A 71 -14.07 1.54 -23.84
C PRO A 71 -13.39 0.36 -23.12
N LEU A 72 -12.21 0.56 -22.48
CA LEU A 72 -11.52 -0.46 -21.72
C LEU A 72 -12.31 -0.96 -20.50
N TYR A 73 -13.28 -0.19 -20.01
CA TYR A 73 -14.14 -0.57 -18.88
C TYR A 73 -15.51 -1.11 -19.33
N ASP A 74 -15.66 -1.47 -20.61
CA ASP A 74 -16.84 -2.17 -21.08
C ASP A 74 -16.89 -3.59 -20.46
N ARG A 75 -18.00 -3.89 -19.78
CA ARG A 75 -18.23 -5.18 -19.08
C ARG A 75 -18.29 -6.36 -20.04
N ASP A 76 -18.57 -6.11 -21.31
CA ASP A 76 -18.65 -7.15 -22.34
C ASP A 76 -17.25 -7.57 -22.84
N LEU A 77 -16.18 -6.87 -22.43
CA LEU A 77 -14.82 -7.23 -22.83
C LEU A 77 -14.30 -8.47 -22.08
N PRO A 78 -13.60 -9.38 -22.77
CA PRO A 78 -13.11 -10.64 -22.18
C PRO A 78 -12.05 -10.44 -21.10
N PHE A 79 -11.47 -9.23 -21.00
CA PHE A 79 -10.48 -8.86 -19.99
C PHE A 79 -11.03 -7.91 -18.93
N TYR A 80 -12.34 -7.63 -18.92
CA TYR A 80 -12.96 -6.72 -17.95
C TYR A 80 -12.65 -7.13 -16.51
N ASP A 81 -12.74 -8.42 -16.19
CA ASP A 81 -12.46 -8.95 -14.84
C ASP A 81 -11.01 -8.70 -14.38
N CYS A 82 -10.07 -8.50 -15.30
CA CYS A 82 -8.69 -8.14 -15.00
C CYS A 82 -8.52 -6.65 -14.66
N LEU A 83 -9.44 -5.79 -15.12
CA LEU A 83 -9.44 -4.34 -14.91
C LEU A 83 -10.44 -3.87 -13.86
N ALA A 84 -11.44 -4.71 -13.58
CA ALA A 84 -12.41 -4.50 -12.53
C ALA A 84 -11.67 -4.42 -11.19
N THR A 85 -11.96 -3.37 -10.43
CA THR A 85 -11.40 -3.18 -9.10
C THR A 85 -12.51 -2.67 -8.21
N TYR A 86 -12.60 -3.22 -7.00
CA TYR A 86 -13.74 -3.00 -6.10
C TYR A 86 -14.00 -1.52 -5.78
N CYS A 87 -12.94 -0.70 -5.68
CA CYS A 87 -13.04 0.72 -5.32
C CYS A 87 -13.56 1.63 -6.45
N PHE A 88 -13.79 1.08 -7.64
CA PHE A 88 -14.42 1.78 -8.76
C PHE A 88 -15.79 1.19 -9.08
N ARG A 89 -16.62 2.00 -9.74
CA ARG A 89 -17.91 1.61 -10.29
C ARG A 89 -17.93 1.95 -11.77
N ASP A 90 -18.39 0.98 -12.56
CA ASP A 90 -18.67 1.17 -13.98
C ASP A 90 -20.19 1.05 -14.17
N ASP A 91 -20.84 2.08 -14.72
CA ASP A 91 -22.26 2.07 -15.08
C ASP A 91 -22.44 2.62 -16.50
N GLN A 92 -23.01 1.84 -17.40
CA GLN A 92 -23.22 2.23 -18.81
C GLN A 92 -21.96 2.82 -19.49
N ARG A 93 -20.78 2.22 -19.26
CA ARG A 93 -19.45 2.70 -19.73
C ARG A 93 -18.92 3.98 -19.06
N HIS A 94 -19.59 4.45 -18.02
CA HIS A 94 -19.11 5.52 -17.17
C HIS A 94 -18.38 4.93 -15.95
N ARG A 95 -17.10 5.23 -15.82
CA ARG A 95 -16.31 4.83 -14.65
C ARG A 95 -16.16 5.99 -13.67
N PHE A 96 -16.42 5.71 -12.40
CA PHE A 96 -16.31 6.67 -11.31
C PHE A 96 -15.93 5.96 -10.00
N SER A 97 -15.60 6.72 -8.96
CA SER A 97 -15.30 6.15 -7.63
C SER A 97 -16.54 5.49 -7.03
N GLN A 98 -16.36 4.39 -6.29
CA GLN A 98 -17.45 3.81 -5.49
C GLN A 98 -17.89 4.73 -4.35
N TYR A 99 -17.00 5.60 -3.87
CA TYR A 99 -17.22 6.40 -2.68
C TYR A 99 -17.90 7.74 -2.97
N PRO A 100 -18.59 8.34 -1.98
CA PRO A 100 -19.26 9.62 -2.15
C PRO A 100 -18.32 10.75 -2.60
N PRO A 101 -18.83 11.73 -3.36
CA PRO A 101 -18.01 12.76 -4.00
C PRO A 101 -17.47 13.83 -3.03
N GLY A 102 -17.87 13.84 -1.76
CA GLY A 102 -17.50 14.89 -0.81
C GLY A 102 -15.99 15.06 -0.62
N TRP A 103 -15.28 13.96 -0.31
CA TRP A 103 -13.83 14.00 -0.17
C TRP A 103 -13.10 14.24 -1.50
N PRO A 104 -13.44 13.56 -2.62
CA PRO A 104 -12.91 13.89 -3.94
C PRO A 104 -13.07 15.35 -4.36
N ALA A 105 -14.21 16.00 -4.04
CA ALA A 105 -14.44 17.40 -4.39
C ALA A 105 -13.48 18.35 -3.65
N LEU A 106 -13.20 18.08 -2.37
CA LEU A 106 -12.19 18.83 -1.63
C LEU A 106 -10.79 18.62 -2.22
N LEU A 107 -10.43 17.37 -2.52
CA LEU A 107 -9.14 17.03 -3.13
C LEU A 107 -8.97 17.67 -4.52
N ALA A 108 -10.04 17.80 -5.30
CA ALA A 108 -10.02 18.41 -6.63
C ALA A 108 -9.51 19.86 -6.59
N VAL A 109 -9.81 20.61 -5.52
CA VAL A 109 -9.25 21.94 -5.30
C VAL A 109 -7.72 21.86 -5.18
N GLY A 110 -7.21 20.91 -4.40
CA GLY A 110 -5.77 20.67 -4.27
C GLY A 110 -5.12 20.28 -5.59
N VAL A 111 -5.76 19.39 -6.37
CA VAL A 111 -5.29 18.98 -7.70
C VAL A 111 -5.20 20.19 -8.64
N ASN A 112 -6.22 21.06 -8.68
CA ASN A 112 -6.20 22.28 -9.49
C ASN A 112 -5.12 23.28 -9.08
N LEU A 113 -4.75 23.29 -7.79
CA LEU A 113 -3.65 24.11 -7.27
C LEU A 113 -2.26 23.47 -7.47
N GLY A 114 -2.19 22.30 -8.11
CA GLY A 114 -0.94 21.59 -8.39
C GLY A 114 -0.36 20.87 -7.17
N ALA A 115 -1.17 20.59 -6.15
CA ALA A 115 -0.73 19.76 -5.03
C ALA A 115 -0.34 18.35 -5.53
N PRO A 116 0.67 17.71 -4.90
CA PRO A 116 1.03 16.34 -5.24
C PRO A 116 -0.21 15.45 -5.10
N SER A 117 -0.53 14.73 -6.17
CA SER A 117 -1.68 13.81 -6.22
C SER A 117 -1.24 12.34 -6.20
N GLY A 118 -0.02 12.12 -5.71
CA GLY A 118 0.68 10.85 -5.53
C GLY A 118 1.74 11.03 -4.46
#